data_AF-A0A3F2V4C4-F1
#
_entry.id   AF-A0A3F2V4C4-F1
#
_cell.length_a   1.000
_cell.length_b   1.000
_cell.length_c   1.000
_cell.angle_alpha   90.00
_cell.angle_beta   90.00
_cell.angle_gamma   90.00
#
_symmetry.space_group_name_H-M   'P 1'
#
loop_
_entity.id
_entity.type
_entity.pdbx_description
1 polymer ?
#
loop_
_entity_poly.entity_id
_entity_poly.type
_entity_poly.pdbx_seq_one_letter_code
_entity_poly.pdbx_strand_id
1 'polypeptide(L)'
;MKSSFTNSANVALLLMACSAPVSAALFPSLDGKAYYDDVLDITWLADTGYAKTSGDHPTGWMSWADANAWATSLAIDGVTGWRLPGMIDIDHDGCTQFKTKGGSDCGYNVLTGSAATTVYSELASLWYDTLGNLSSYDRFGHHGAYDASGNWVGGLRNTGPFVNLKPGGHWTNQRYEGRTWGPNFGGNSWFFSINNGLQSSADVTDELRAWAVHPGDLRLVVGATLNGMETATAPGPSFPVSGSSASWNYRVKNTSGQSIFDVRLYAESVEPERVDPEELCYLDMIPAGGEATCTSESLIVDGAVKIRLSAQGSSQEGNHVQSDMAAWYIGGSDFKPSLFLDVTMAGLDIDSQRPGPELYDRGTWYHNVSVTNTGVVPLRNVRVFDRTEEPSTEAWTKVCVFSAIEPTETKTCQVDVKGIEGGDIMKRHFTAQMRYQNGKITDSDFSYYRILDYP
;
A
#
# COMPACT_ATOMS: atom_id res chain seq x y z
N MET A 1 -30.30 -39.03 -73.76
CA MET A 1 -30.03 -38.42 -72.44
C MET A 1 -28.71 -38.99 -71.91
N LYS A 2 -27.62 -38.25 -72.03
CA LYS A 2 -26.31 -38.59 -71.46
C LYS A 2 -25.83 -37.34 -70.72
N SER A 3 -25.61 -37.50 -69.42
CA SER A 3 -25.30 -36.47 -68.43
C SER A 3 -23.88 -35.95 -68.57
N SER A 4 -23.72 -34.62 -68.57
CA SER A 4 -22.45 -33.93 -68.35
C SER A 4 -22.27 -33.64 -66.86
N PHE A 5 -21.14 -34.05 -66.28
CA PHE A 5 -20.65 -33.53 -65.01
C PHE A 5 -19.33 -32.80 -65.28
N THR A 6 -19.32 -31.50 -65.01
CA THR A 6 -18.16 -30.62 -65.04
C THR A 6 -17.38 -30.74 -63.73
N ASN A 7 -16.09 -31.08 -63.81
CA ASN A 7 -15.17 -31.07 -62.67
C ASN A 7 -14.68 -29.65 -62.40
N SER A 8 -15.01 -29.10 -61.23
CA SER A 8 -14.42 -27.88 -60.69
C SER A 8 -13.22 -28.26 -59.82
N ALA A 9 -12.02 -27.81 -60.21
CA ALA A 9 -10.80 -27.98 -59.43
C ALA A 9 -10.76 -26.97 -58.27
N ASN A 10 -10.71 -27.46 -57.02
CA ASN A 10 -10.45 -26.65 -55.84
C ASN A 10 -8.95 -26.35 -55.75
N VAL A 11 -8.57 -25.08 -55.90
CA VAL A 11 -7.24 -24.59 -55.52
C VAL A 11 -7.31 -24.20 -54.04
N ALA A 12 -6.80 -25.06 -53.17
CA ALA A 12 -6.60 -24.74 -51.77
C ALA A 12 -5.30 -23.92 -51.62
N LEU A 13 -5.43 -22.62 -51.37
CA LEU A 13 -4.31 -21.74 -51.04
C LEU A 13 -3.89 -22.03 -49.59
N LEU A 14 -2.80 -22.76 -49.42
CA LEU A 14 -2.20 -23.05 -48.12
C LEU A 14 -1.52 -21.77 -47.60
N LEU A 15 -2.19 -21.00 -46.74
CA LEU A 15 -1.54 -19.95 -45.96
C LEU A 15 -0.59 -20.61 -44.96
N MET A 16 0.69 -20.68 -45.32
CA MET A 16 1.76 -21.00 -44.40
C MET A 16 1.90 -19.81 -43.46
N ALA A 17 1.25 -19.87 -42.30
CA ALA A 17 1.46 -18.93 -41.22
C ALA A 17 2.90 -19.10 -40.72
N CYS A 18 3.79 -18.20 -41.15
CA CYS A 18 5.05 -17.99 -40.46
C CYS A 18 4.70 -17.48 -39.05
N SER A 19 4.69 -18.37 -38.06
CA SER A 19 4.85 -17.98 -36.68
C SER A 19 6.27 -17.44 -36.54
N ALA A 20 6.44 -16.12 -36.64
CA ALA A 20 7.67 -15.49 -36.19
C ALA A 20 7.91 -15.92 -34.73
N PRO A 21 9.12 -16.32 -34.35
CA PRO A 21 9.40 -16.56 -32.94
C PRO A 21 9.11 -15.25 -32.20
N VAL A 22 8.19 -15.29 -31.23
CA VAL A 22 8.09 -14.23 -30.22
C VAL A 22 9.41 -14.30 -29.45
N SER A 23 10.35 -13.43 -29.77
CA SER A 23 11.49 -13.19 -28.89
C SER A 23 10.93 -12.43 -27.70
N ALA A 24 11.09 -12.96 -26.49
CA ALA A 24 10.87 -12.19 -25.27
C ALA A 24 11.72 -10.92 -25.34
N ALA A 25 11.10 -9.75 -25.18
CA ALA A 25 11.78 -8.48 -25.35
C ALA A 25 11.90 -7.79 -23.98
N LEU A 26 13.13 -7.43 -23.63
CA LEU A 26 13.42 -6.60 -22.46
C LEU A 26 13.49 -5.13 -22.89
N PHE A 27 12.54 -4.32 -22.43
CA PHE A 27 12.44 -2.90 -22.76
C PHE A 27 13.01 -2.04 -21.64
N PRO A 28 13.90 -1.08 -21.91
CA PRO A 28 14.41 -0.17 -20.88
C PRO A 28 13.28 0.67 -20.23
N SER A 29 13.28 0.71 -18.90
CA SER A 29 12.36 1.47 -18.06
C SER A 29 13.13 2.20 -16.95
N LEU A 30 12.51 3.19 -16.30
CA LEU A 30 13.12 3.99 -15.24
C LEU A 30 14.49 4.56 -15.63
N ASP A 31 14.56 5.16 -16.81
CA ASP A 31 15.78 5.76 -17.37
C ASP A 31 16.96 4.76 -17.41
N GLY A 32 16.66 3.47 -17.67
CA GLY A 32 17.63 2.37 -17.75
C GLY A 32 17.96 1.70 -16.41
N LYS A 33 17.32 2.09 -15.31
CA LYS A 33 17.47 1.43 -14.01
C LYS A 33 16.68 0.13 -13.91
N ALA A 34 15.79 -0.14 -14.86
CA ALA A 34 14.99 -1.35 -14.91
C ALA A 34 14.70 -1.79 -16.35
N TYR A 35 14.20 -3.02 -16.51
CA TYR A 35 13.81 -3.61 -17.80
C TYR A 35 12.45 -4.29 -17.70
N TYR A 36 11.48 -3.81 -18.47
CA TYR A 36 10.17 -4.43 -18.62
C TYR A 36 10.26 -5.69 -19.49
N ASP A 37 9.75 -6.80 -18.99
CA ASP A 37 9.61 -8.09 -19.66
C ASP A 37 8.16 -8.24 -20.14
N ASP A 38 7.96 -8.18 -21.45
CA ASP A 38 6.63 -8.20 -22.08
C ASP A 38 5.95 -9.57 -22.09
N VAL A 39 6.70 -10.64 -21.80
CA VAL A 39 6.16 -11.99 -21.67
C VAL A 39 5.60 -12.21 -20.27
N LEU A 40 6.30 -11.71 -19.26
CA LEU A 40 5.93 -11.88 -17.85
C LEU A 40 5.04 -10.75 -17.31
N ASP A 41 4.92 -9.63 -18.03
CA ASP A 41 4.24 -8.41 -17.57
C ASP A 41 4.79 -7.92 -16.21
N ILE A 42 6.12 -7.90 -16.10
CA ILE A 42 6.86 -7.39 -14.93
C ILE A 42 8.07 -6.58 -15.37
N THR A 43 8.51 -5.69 -14.50
CA THR A 43 9.74 -4.91 -14.66
C THR A 43 10.82 -5.40 -13.69
N TRP A 44 11.95 -5.83 -14.25
CA TRP A 44 13.14 -6.29 -13.53
C TRP A 44 14.06 -5.12 -13.16
N LEU A 45 14.56 -5.07 -11.92
CA LEU A 45 15.61 -4.11 -11.59
C LEU A 45 16.90 -4.42 -12.37
N ALA A 46 17.52 -3.41 -13.00
CA ALA A 46 18.66 -3.60 -13.89
C ALA A 46 19.92 -4.09 -13.15
N ASP A 47 20.13 -3.59 -11.92
CA ASP A 47 21.22 -4.02 -11.04
C ASP A 47 20.76 -5.16 -10.14
N THR A 48 21.15 -6.38 -10.48
CA THR A 48 20.78 -7.59 -9.70
C THR A 48 21.48 -7.66 -8.34
N GLY A 49 22.48 -6.81 -8.12
CA GLY A 49 23.19 -6.63 -6.85
C GLY A 49 22.81 -5.34 -6.13
N TYR A 50 21.66 -4.74 -6.47
CA TYR A 50 21.31 -3.39 -6.05
C TYR A 50 21.40 -3.17 -4.54
N ALA A 51 20.96 -4.13 -3.72
CA ALA A 51 21.08 -4.06 -2.26
C ALA A 51 22.49 -3.69 -1.79
N LYS A 52 23.53 -4.15 -2.48
CA LYS A 52 24.91 -3.79 -2.16
C LYS A 52 25.31 -2.44 -2.77
N THR A 53 24.96 -2.19 -4.02
CA THR A 53 25.44 -1.02 -4.77
C THR A 53 24.73 0.26 -4.37
N SER A 54 23.49 0.19 -3.86
CA SER A 54 22.78 1.28 -3.20
C SER A 54 23.32 1.58 -1.80
N GLY A 55 23.96 0.59 -1.17
CA GLY A 55 24.43 0.66 0.21
C GLY A 55 23.40 0.19 1.24
N ASP A 56 22.25 -0.34 0.83
CA ASP A 56 21.20 -0.84 1.74
C ASP A 56 21.65 -2.07 2.54
N HIS A 57 22.59 -2.85 1.99
CA HIS A 57 23.14 -4.03 2.64
C HIS A 57 24.65 -4.16 2.41
N PRO A 58 25.46 -4.45 3.45
CA PRO A 58 26.92 -4.47 3.34
C PRO A 58 27.47 -5.42 2.25
N THR A 59 26.79 -6.56 2.06
CA THR A 59 27.24 -7.63 1.15
C THR A 59 26.33 -7.83 -0.06
N GLY A 60 25.05 -7.42 0.03
CA GLY A 60 23.98 -7.83 -0.89
C GLY A 60 23.53 -9.29 -0.79
N TRP A 61 24.02 -10.05 0.19
CA TRP A 61 23.56 -11.40 0.51
C TRP A 61 22.70 -11.31 1.77
N MET A 62 21.49 -11.82 1.74
CA MET A 62 20.45 -11.58 2.75
C MET A 62 19.77 -12.87 3.14
N SER A 63 19.33 -12.95 4.40
CA SER A 63 18.31 -13.93 4.80
C SER A 63 17.04 -13.72 3.97
N TRP A 64 16.18 -14.73 3.88
CA TRP A 64 14.93 -14.59 3.11
C TRP A 64 14.02 -13.49 3.67
N ALA A 65 13.99 -13.33 5.00
CA ALA A 65 13.23 -12.28 5.66
C ALA A 65 13.78 -10.88 5.33
N ASP A 66 15.10 -10.70 5.40
CA ASP A 66 15.75 -9.43 5.06
C ASP A 66 15.58 -9.08 3.59
N ALA A 67 15.64 -10.06 2.69
CA ALA A 67 15.43 -9.88 1.26
C ALA A 67 14.02 -9.38 0.93
N ASN A 68 12.99 -9.94 1.57
CA ASN A 68 11.61 -9.47 1.41
C ASN A 68 11.42 -8.07 2.01
N ALA A 69 11.98 -7.81 3.19
CA ALA A 69 11.90 -6.49 3.83
C ALA A 69 12.58 -5.43 2.97
N TRP A 70 13.78 -5.72 2.45
CA TRP A 70 14.50 -4.87 1.52
C TRP A 70 13.66 -4.58 0.28
N ALA A 71 13.18 -5.62 -0.43
CA ALA A 71 12.39 -5.44 -1.65
C ALA A 71 11.12 -4.59 -1.40
N THR A 72 10.39 -4.85 -0.30
CA THR A 72 9.19 -4.10 0.07
C THR A 72 9.49 -2.62 0.36
N SER A 73 10.68 -2.32 0.88
CA SER A 73 11.11 -0.96 1.22
C SER A 73 11.64 -0.15 0.04
N LEU A 74 11.90 -0.79 -1.12
CA LEU A 74 12.49 -0.11 -2.27
C LEU A 74 11.56 0.96 -2.83
N ALA A 75 12.15 2.13 -3.09
CA ALA A 75 11.57 3.20 -3.87
C ALA A 75 12.60 3.65 -4.92
N ILE A 76 12.39 3.29 -6.18
CA ILE A 76 13.30 3.65 -7.29
C ILE A 76 12.64 4.79 -8.07
N ASP A 77 13.24 5.98 -8.01
CA ASP A 77 12.67 7.21 -8.59
C ASP A 77 11.21 7.47 -8.16
N GLY A 78 10.88 7.11 -6.92
CA GLY A 78 9.54 7.24 -6.35
C GLY A 78 8.58 6.08 -6.65
N VAL A 79 8.99 5.09 -7.46
CA VAL A 79 8.22 3.87 -7.70
C VAL A 79 8.44 2.88 -6.55
N THR A 80 7.40 2.65 -5.77
CA THR A 80 7.32 1.67 -4.68
C THR A 80 6.62 0.37 -5.14
N GLY A 81 6.50 -0.64 -4.28
CA GLY A 81 5.73 -1.86 -4.60
C GLY A 81 6.57 -2.98 -5.23
N TRP A 82 7.89 -2.87 -5.11
CA TRP A 82 8.83 -3.91 -5.49
C TRP A 82 8.68 -5.16 -4.60
N ARG A 83 8.97 -6.32 -5.18
CA ARG A 83 8.95 -7.61 -4.50
C ARG A 83 10.08 -8.50 -4.98
N LEU A 84 10.32 -9.61 -4.28
CA LEU A 84 11.11 -10.70 -4.84
C LEU A 84 10.35 -11.41 -5.97
N PRO A 85 11.05 -12.11 -6.88
CA PRO A 85 10.42 -12.79 -7.99
C PRO A 85 9.57 -13.98 -7.52
N GLY A 86 8.48 -14.22 -8.23
CA GLY A 86 7.50 -15.26 -7.96
C GLY A 86 7.91 -16.63 -8.45
N MET A 87 7.44 -17.67 -7.75
CA MET A 87 7.32 -19.02 -8.28
C MET A 87 6.09 -19.72 -7.68
N ILE A 88 5.62 -20.76 -8.36
CA ILE A 88 4.50 -21.61 -7.93
C ILE A 88 5.07 -22.95 -7.47
N ASP A 89 4.80 -23.31 -6.22
CA ASP A 89 4.98 -24.66 -5.65
C ASP A 89 3.76 -25.51 -6.06
N ILE A 90 3.94 -26.40 -7.02
CA ILE A 90 2.85 -27.20 -7.58
C ILE A 90 2.41 -28.20 -6.52
N ASP A 91 1.10 -28.27 -6.28
CA ASP A 91 0.47 -29.10 -5.24
C ASP A 91 0.86 -28.71 -3.78
N HIS A 92 1.66 -27.65 -3.58
CA HIS A 92 2.13 -27.16 -2.28
C HIS A 92 2.82 -28.24 -1.43
N ASP A 93 3.54 -29.16 -2.07
CA ASP A 93 4.20 -30.28 -1.38
C ASP A 93 5.71 -30.09 -1.19
N GLY A 94 6.26 -29.00 -1.74
CA GLY A 94 7.68 -28.69 -1.70
C GLY A 94 8.46 -29.38 -2.82
N CYS A 95 9.75 -29.63 -2.59
CA CYS A 95 10.62 -30.26 -3.56
C CYS A 95 10.52 -31.80 -3.48
N THR A 96 9.32 -32.35 -3.65
CA THR A 96 9.12 -33.81 -3.62
C THR A 96 9.45 -34.46 -4.97
N GLN A 97 9.30 -33.70 -6.07
CA GLN A 97 9.52 -34.16 -7.43
C GLN A 97 10.77 -33.55 -8.06
N PHE A 98 11.94 -33.74 -7.44
CA PHE A 98 13.20 -33.31 -8.05
C PHE A 98 13.43 -34.00 -9.40
N LYS A 99 13.49 -33.24 -10.51
CA LYS A 99 13.75 -33.78 -11.85
C LYS A 99 14.92 -33.08 -12.51
N THR A 100 15.72 -33.84 -13.27
CA THR A 100 16.81 -33.29 -14.11
C THR A 100 16.37 -33.01 -15.55
N LYS A 101 15.34 -33.72 -16.02
CA LYS A 101 14.77 -33.60 -17.37
C LYS A 101 13.78 -32.44 -17.53
N GLY A 102 13.36 -31.83 -16.42
CA GLY A 102 12.29 -30.85 -16.38
C GLY A 102 10.89 -31.44 -16.18
N GLY A 103 9.89 -30.57 -16.31
CA GLY A 103 8.47 -30.92 -16.10
C GLY A 103 8.08 -31.01 -14.62
N SER A 104 8.75 -30.25 -13.77
CA SER A 104 8.43 -30.00 -12.36
C SER A 104 8.80 -28.56 -12.01
N ASP A 105 8.38 -28.12 -10.84
CA ASP A 105 8.78 -26.89 -10.16
C ASP A 105 10.07 -27.04 -9.33
N CYS A 106 10.54 -28.27 -9.09
CA CYS A 106 11.83 -28.52 -8.45
C CYS A 106 12.84 -29.28 -9.32
N GLY A 107 14.10 -28.85 -9.29
CA GLY A 107 15.22 -29.48 -9.98
C GLY A 107 15.76 -28.61 -11.12
N TYR A 108 16.01 -29.21 -12.27
CA TYR A 108 16.58 -28.58 -13.46
C TYR A 108 15.60 -28.64 -14.62
N ASN A 109 15.73 -27.69 -15.56
CA ASN A 109 14.80 -27.55 -16.68
C ASN A 109 13.35 -27.42 -16.20
N VAL A 110 13.17 -26.71 -15.07
CA VAL A 110 11.87 -26.56 -14.41
C VAL A 110 10.86 -25.85 -15.31
N LEU A 111 9.59 -25.97 -14.97
CA LEU A 111 8.53 -25.23 -15.64
C LEU A 111 8.77 -23.73 -15.47
N THR A 112 8.76 -23.00 -16.59
CA THR A 112 8.92 -21.55 -16.64
C THR A 112 7.58 -20.86 -16.82
N GLY A 113 6.85 -21.25 -17.85
CA GLY A 113 5.46 -20.86 -18.12
C GLY A 113 4.68 -21.92 -18.90
N SER A 114 3.38 -21.68 -19.09
CA SER A 114 2.52 -22.47 -19.98
C SER A 114 1.99 -21.63 -21.13
N ALA A 115 1.63 -22.27 -22.24
CA ALA A 115 0.90 -21.61 -23.33
C ALA A 115 -0.48 -21.06 -22.90
N ALA A 116 -0.94 -21.40 -21.69
CA ALA A 116 -2.24 -21.06 -21.14
C ALA A 116 -2.18 -19.97 -20.05
N THR A 117 -1.17 -19.08 -20.10
CA THR A 117 -0.98 -17.88 -19.23
C THR A 117 -0.46 -18.11 -17.81
N THR A 118 0.00 -19.30 -17.45
CA THR A 118 0.61 -19.54 -16.13
C THR A 118 2.11 -19.26 -16.16
N VAL A 119 2.62 -18.45 -15.25
CA VAL A 119 4.06 -18.30 -14.97
C VAL A 119 4.39 -19.15 -13.73
N TYR A 120 5.21 -20.18 -13.89
CA TYR A 120 5.60 -21.08 -12.79
C TYR A 120 6.81 -20.57 -12.02
N SER A 121 7.73 -19.87 -12.68
CA SER A 121 8.88 -19.25 -12.02
C SER A 121 9.40 -18.11 -12.88
N GLU A 122 9.31 -16.89 -12.36
CA GLU A 122 9.75 -15.68 -13.06
C GLU A 122 11.27 -15.71 -13.31
N LEU A 123 12.05 -16.14 -12.32
CA LEU A 123 13.51 -16.29 -12.47
C LEU A 123 13.87 -17.38 -13.47
N ALA A 124 13.17 -18.53 -13.45
CA ALA A 124 13.43 -19.58 -14.42
C ALA A 124 13.05 -19.13 -15.84
N SER A 125 11.92 -18.44 -16.02
CA SER A 125 11.51 -17.95 -17.34
C SER A 125 12.47 -16.90 -17.89
N LEU A 126 12.87 -15.92 -17.07
CA LEU A 126 13.92 -14.97 -17.47
C LEU A 126 15.19 -15.71 -17.89
N TRP A 127 15.63 -16.69 -17.10
CA TRP A 127 16.91 -17.36 -17.31
C TRP A 127 16.93 -18.30 -18.53
N TYR A 128 15.90 -19.15 -18.66
CA TYR A 128 15.79 -20.14 -19.74
C TYR A 128 15.25 -19.54 -21.03
N ASP A 129 14.15 -18.80 -20.95
CA ASP A 129 13.37 -18.39 -22.12
C ASP A 129 13.87 -17.05 -22.68
N THR A 130 13.99 -16.04 -21.82
CA THR A 130 14.38 -14.68 -22.24
C THR A 130 15.89 -14.57 -22.49
N LEU A 131 16.72 -15.08 -21.59
CA LEU A 131 18.17 -15.03 -21.72
C LEU A 131 18.76 -16.22 -22.50
N GLY A 132 18.00 -17.32 -22.69
CA GLY A 132 18.47 -18.48 -23.45
C GLY A 132 19.60 -19.25 -22.78
N ASN A 133 19.75 -19.15 -21.45
CA ASN A 133 20.75 -19.94 -20.73
C ASN A 133 20.33 -21.41 -20.66
N LEU A 134 21.32 -22.31 -20.66
CA LEU A 134 21.09 -23.75 -20.67
C LEU A 134 21.40 -24.36 -19.32
N SER A 135 20.52 -25.24 -18.83
CA SER A 135 20.73 -26.01 -17.61
C SER A 135 22.03 -26.84 -17.65
N SER A 136 22.54 -27.23 -16.48
CA SER A 136 23.59 -28.26 -16.38
C SER A 136 23.17 -29.64 -16.89
N TYR A 137 21.87 -29.87 -17.01
CA TYR A 137 21.29 -31.10 -17.53
C TYR A 137 20.61 -30.84 -18.88
N ASP A 138 20.85 -31.72 -19.85
CA ASP A 138 20.17 -31.65 -21.14
C ASP A 138 18.67 -32.04 -21.04
N ARG A 139 17.93 -31.93 -22.14
CA ARG A 139 16.51 -32.35 -22.22
C ARG A 139 16.28 -33.85 -21.95
N PHE A 140 17.34 -34.65 -21.93
CA PHE A 140 17.32 -36.07 -21.61
C PHE A 140 17.83 -36.33 -20.17
N GLY A 141 18.09 -35.30 -19.38
CA GLY A 141 18.50 -35.40 -17.99
C GLY A 141 19.92 -35.91 -17.82
N HIS A 142 20.76 -35.87 -18.87
CA HIS A 142 22.18 -36.16 -18.75
C HIS A 142 22.90 -34.91 -18.25
N HIS A 143 23.74 -35.10 -17.24
CA HIS A 143 24.65 -34.07 -16.78
C HIS A 143 25.71 -33.83 -17.85
N GLY A 144 25.95 -32.58 -18.25
CA GLY A 144 26.78 -32.34 -19.43
C GLY A 144 25.99 -31.81 -20.60
N ALA A 145 25.36 -30.63 -20.49
CA ALA A 145 24.92 -29.94 -21.68
C ALA A 145 26.17 -29.56 -22.49
N TYR A 146 26.44 -30.30 -23.58
CA TYR A 146 27.56 -30.07 -24.50
C TYR A 146 27.02 -29.69 -25.89
N ASP A 147 27.73 -28.81 -26.61
CA ASP A 147 27.45 -28.56 -28.02
C ASP A 147 27.91 -29.73 -28.91
N ALA A 148 27.64 -29.66 -30.22
CA ALA A 148 28.05 -30.68 -31.18
C ALA A 148 29.57 -30.86 -31.30
N SER A 149 30.36 -29.94 -30.75
CA SER A 149 31.83 -29.99 -30.71
C SER A 149 32.36 -30.54 -29.37
N GLY A 150 31.48 -30.89 -28.44
CA GLY A 150 31.83 -31.41 -27.12
C GLY A 150 32.20 -30.34 -26.09
N ASN A 151 31.94 -29.05 -26.36
CA ASN A 151 32.18 -27.98 -25.40
C ASN A 151 31.00 -27.87 -24.43
N TRP A 152 31.28 -27.73 -23.14
CA TRP A 152 30.24 -27.48 -22.14
C TRP A 152 29.51 -26.18 -22.51
N VAL A 153 28.18 -26.20 -22.54
CA VAL A 153 27.30 -25.06 -22.83
C VAL A 153 26.34 -24.72 -21.69
N GLY A 154 26.30 -25.51 -20.62
CA GLY A 154 25.46 -25.24 -19.45
C GLY A 154 25.89 -24.03 -18.61
N GLY A 155 24.96 -23.52 -17.81
CA GLY A 155 25.15 -22.43 -16.85
C GLY A 155 24.88 -21.02 -17.39
N LEU A 156 25.20 -20.01 -16.59
CA LEU A 156 25.04 -18.60 -16.94
C LEU A 156 26.02 -18.21 -18.07
N ARG A 157 25.49 -17.93 -19.26
CA ARG A 157 26.25 -17.48 -20.44
C ARG A 157 25.76 -16.15 -20.99
N ASN A 158 24.47 -15.89 -20.88
CA ASN A 158 23.85 -14.66 -21.28
C ASN A 158 23.29 -13.96 -20.03
N THR A 159 23.82 -12.78 -19.74
CA THR A 159 23.33 -11.93 -18.66
C THR A 159 22.31 -10.92 -19.15
N GLY A 160 22.04 -10.87 -20.46
CA GLY A 160 21.21 -9.84 -21.07
C GLY A 160 21.72 -8.43 -20.73
N PRO A 161 20.81 -7.46 -20.55
CA PRO A 161 21.18 -6.09 -20.23
C PRO A 161 21.47 -5.87 -18.74
N PHE A 162 21.39 -6.91 -17.91
CA PHE A 162 21.50 -6.78 -16.46
C PHE A 162 22.96 -6.63 -16.01
N VAL A 163 23.17 -5.75 -15.03
CA VAL A 163 24.47 -5.57 -14.38
C VAL A 163 24.51 -6.34 -13.07
N ASN A 164 25.74 -6.73 -12.67
CA ASN A 164 26.02 -7.54 -11.48
C ASN A 164 25.36 -8.92 -11.41
N LEU A 165 24.72 -9.38 -12.51
CA LEU A 165 24.18 -10.72 -12.62
C LEU A 165 25.33 -11.72 -12.60
N LYS A 166 25.47 -12.44 -11.48
CA LYS A 166 26.57 -13.39 -11.26
C LYS A 166 26.02 -14.74 -10.80
N PRO A 167 26.81 -15.82 -10.96
CA PRO A 167 26.46 -17.13 -10.42
C PRO A 167 26.12 -17.09 -8.92
N GLY A 168 25.07 -17.81 -8.53
CA GLY A 168 24.61 -17.92 -7.15
C GLY A 168 23.11 -18.19 -7.05
N GLY A 169 22.65 -18.47 -5.83
CA GLY A 169 21.22 -18.59 -5.51
C GLY A 169 20.58 -17.22 -5.35
N HIS A 170 19.37 -17.07 -5.88
CA HIS A 170 18.53 -15.89 -5.74
C HIS A 170 17.19 -16.31 -5.11
N TRP A 171 16.79 -15.61 -4.06
CA TRP A 171 15.54 -15.87 -3.37
C TRP A 171 14.33 -15.61 -4.30
N THR A 172 13.32 -16.47 -4.19
CA THR A 172 11.96 -16.14 -4.66
C THR A 172 11.14 -15.61 -3.48
N ASN A 173 9.97 -15.05 -3.75
CA ASN A 173 9.01 -14.66 -2.70
C ASN A 173 8.23 -15.85 -2.12
N GLN A 174 8.47 -17.08 -2.59
CA GLN A 174 7.66 -18.25 -2.22
C GLN A 174 8.31 -19.01 -1.07
N ARG A 175 7.63 -19.04 0.08
CA ARG A 175 8.03 -19.88 1.21
C ARG A 175 7.86 -21.36 0.84
N TYR A 176 8.75 -22.20 1.35
CA TYR A 176 8.66 -23.65 1.15
C TYR A 176 7.62 -24.24 2.10
N GLU A 177 6.64 -24.96 1.56
CA GLU A 177 5.51 -25.51 2.33
C GLU A 177 5.60 -27.04 2.55
N GLY A 178 6.57 -27.69 1.92
CA GLY A 178 6.80 -29.12 2.09
C GLY A 178 7.22 -29.53 3.50
N ARG A 179 7.11 -30.83 3.82
CA ARG A 179 7.56 -31.38 5.11
C ARG A 179 9.05 -31.11 5.31
N THR A 180 9.37 -30.29 6.31
CA THR A 180 10.74 -30.11 6.79
C THR A 180 11.17 -31.37 7.55
N TRP A 181 12.26 -32.00 7.10
CA TRP A 181 12.81 -33.17 7.80
C TRP A 181 13.67 -32.73 8.98
N GLY A 182 13.04 -32.52 10.15
CA GLY A 182 13.75 -32.43 11.43
C GLY A 182 13.27 -31.31 12.36
N PRO A 183 13.52 -31.44 13.68
CA PRO A 183 12.90 -30.59 14.71
C PRO A 183 13.47 -29.16 14.84
N ASN A 184 14.44 -28.72 14.01
CA ASN A 184 15.21 -27.50 14.24
C ASN A 184 15.39 -26.57 13.02
N PHE A 185 14.63 -26.74 11.93
CA PHE A 185 14.77 -25.85 10.76
C PHE A 185 13.80 -24.66 10.89
N GLY A 186 14.30 -23.42 10.75
CA GLY A 186 13.56 -22.16 10.85
C GLY A 186 12.54 -21.93 9.72
N GLY A 187 12.23 -22.98 8.96
CA GLY A 187 11.52 -22.93 7.68
C GLY A 187 12.51 -22.89 6.51
N ASN A 188 12.02 -23.26 5.34
CA ASN A 188 12.76 -23.15 4.09
C ASN A 188 12.07 -22.14 3.18
N SER A 189 12.79 -21.62 2.20
CA SER A 189 12.23 -20.83 1.11
C SER A 189 12.80 -21.29 -0.23
N TRP A 190 12.03 -21.05 -1.29
CA TRP A 190 12.44 -21.39 -2.64
C TRP A 190 13.49 -20.40 -3.16
N PHE A 191 14.45 -20.93 -3.92
CA PHE A 191 15.46 -20.13 -4.61
C PHE A 191 15.71 -20.69 -6.01
N PHE A 192 16.20 -19.82 -6.89
CA PHE A 192 16.70 -20.20 -8.20
C PHE A 192 18.20 -19.94 -8.29
N SER A 193 18.96 -20.95 -8.70
CA SER A 193 20.39 -20.90 -8.92
C SER A 193 20.68 -20.49 -10.36
N ILE A 194 21.01 -19.22 -10.54
CA ILE A 194 21.41 -18.65 -11.83
C ILE A 194 22.72 -19.27 -12.34
N ASN A 195 23.52 -19.90 -11.46
CA ASN A 195 24.75 -20.59 -11.87
C ASN A 195 24.49 -21.71 -12.88
N ASN A 196 23.44 -22.50 -12.67
CA ASN A 196 23.26 -23.79 -13.32
C ASN A 196 21.81 -24.15 -13.66
N GLY A 197 20.85 -23.28 -13.36
CA GLY A 197 19.42 -23.51 -13.61
C GLY A 197 18.74 -24.43 -12.59
N LEU A 198 19.30 -24.58 -11.39
CA LEU A 198 18.66 -25.35 -10.32
C LEU A 198 17.58 -24.51 -9.62
N GLN A 199 16.35 -25.00 -9.53
CA GLN A 199 15.33 -24.49 -8.60
C GLN A 199 15.20 -25.47 -7.43
N SER A 200 15.35 -24.97 -6.21
CA SER A 200 15.28 -25.80 -4.99
C SER A 200 14.95 -24.93 -3.78
N SER A 201 15.10 -25.49 -2.57
CA SER A 201 14.89 -24.76 -1.33
C SER A 201 16.15 -24.68 -0.48
N ALA A 202 16.26 -23.60 0.28
CA ALA A 202 17.34 -23.33 1.22
C ALA A 202 16.73 -22.90 2.57
N ASP A 203 17.52 -22.93 3.65
CA ASP A 203 17.03 -22.48 4.95
C ASP A 203 16.77 -20.97 4.89
N VAL A 204 15.68 -20.48 5.49
CA VAL A 204 15.36 -19.03 5.45
C VAL A 204 16.45 -18.15 6.07
N THR A 205 17.34 -18.73 6.89
CA THR A 205 18.49 -18.06 7.50
C THR A 205 19.76 -18.08 6.63
N ASP A 206 19.77 -18.85 5.54
CA ASP A 206 20.87 -18.81 4.58
C ASP A 206 20.96 -17.42 3.93
N GLU A 207 22.18 -16.98 3.61
CA GLU A 207 22.37 -15.72 2.90
C GLU A 207 22.43 -16.00 1.39
N LEU A 208 21.38 -15.61 0.66
CA LEU A 208 21.33 -15.64 -0.81
C LEU A 208 21.10 -14.23 -1.37
N ARG A 209 21.17 -14.08 -2.68
CA ARG A 209 20.95 -12.78 -3.33
C ARG A 209 19.48 -12.46 -3.45
N ALA A 210 19.18 -11.16 -3.47
CA ALA A 210 17.85 -10.63 -3.73
C ALA A 210 17.84 -9.87 -5.05
N TRP A 211 16.84 -10.11 -5.90
CA TRP A 211 16.65 -9.39 -7.15
C TRP A 211 15.20 -8.92 -7.24
N ALA A 212 14.99 -7.61 -7.14
CA ALA A 212 13.66 -7.04 -7.10
C ALA A 212 13.00 -6.98 -8.49
N VAL A 213 11.69 -7.23 -8.50
CA VAL A 213 10.79 -7.02 -9.63
C VAL A 213 9.58 -6.18 -9.22
N HIS A 214 8.99 -5.50 -10.18
CA HIS A 214 7.76 -4.72 -10.03
C HIS A 214 6.71 -5.24 -11.03
N PRO A 215 5.42 -5.35 -10.68
CA PRO A 215 4.39 -5.72 -11.65
C PRO A 215 4.21 -4.64 -12.73
N GLY A 216 3.98 -5.06 -13.98
CA GLY A 216 3.66 -4.17 -15.09
C GLY A 216 4.82 -3.36 -15.68
N ASP A 217 4.46 -2.49 -16.64
CA ASP A 217 5.38 -1.70 -17.45
C ASP A 217 5.64 -0.32 -16.83
N LEU A 218 6.90 -0.08 -16.43
CA LEU A 218 7.34 1.19 -15.85
C LEU A 218 7.85 2.22 -16.86
N ARG A 219 7.66 2.04 -18.17
CA ARG A 219 8.01 3.04 -19.19
C ARG A 219 7.19 4.32 -19.06
N LEU A 220 5.95 4.22 -18.58
CA LEU A 220 5.18 5.33 -18.06
C LEU A 220 5.15 5.24 -16.52
N VAL A 221 5.26 6.37 -15.84
CA VAL A 221 5.09 6.47 -14.39
C VAL A 221 4.05 7.53 -14.10
N VAL A 222 2.95 7.09 -13.49
CA VAL A 222 1.85 7.97 -13.10
C VAL A 222 2.12 8.51 -11.70
N GLY A 223 1.76 9.78 -11.50
CA GLY A 223 1.75 10.43 -10.19
C GLY A 223 0.51 11.31 -10.06
N ALA A 224 0.02 11.48 -8.84
CA ALA A 224 -1.09 12.39 -8.60
C ALA A 224 -0.98 13.06 -7.23
N THR A 225 -1.32 14.35 -7.21
CA THR A 225 -1.52 15.10 -5.98
C THR A 225 -2.95 15.60 -5.90
N LEU A 226 -3.49 15.66 -4.69
CA LEU A 226 -4.80 16.20 -4.40
C LEU A 226 -4.63 17.42 -3.50
N ASN A 227 -5.00 18.60 -4.00
CA ASN A 227 -4.68 19.90 -3.39
C ASN A 227 -3.18 20.05 -3.04
N GLY A 228 -2.30 19.50 -3.90
CA GLY A 228 -0.85 19.54 -3.71
C GLY A 228 -0.29 18.50 -2.72
N MET A 229 -1.14 17.65 -2.12
CA MET A 229 -0.71 16.57 -1.23
C MET A 229 -0.55 15.25 -1.99
N GLU A 230 0.50 14.50 -1.68
CA GLU A 230 0.83 13.23 -2.36
C GLU A 230 -0.23 12.16 -2.08
N THR A 231 -0.62 11.41 -3.12
CA THR A 231 -1.70 10.42 -3.04
C THR A 231 -1.24 8.99 -3.24
N ALA A 232 0.02 8.72 -3.60
CA ALA A 232 0.53 7.39 -3.92
C ALA A 232 0.79 6.47 -2.70
N THR A 233 0.37 6.84 -1.49
CA THR A 233 0.53 5.98 -0.30
C THR A 233 -0.73 6.00 0.54
N ALA A 234 -1.26 4.82 0.86
CA ALA A 234 -2.41 4.70 1.76
C ALA A 234 -2.05 5.18 3.18
N PRO A 235 -2.95 5.89 3.88
CA PRO A 235 -4.34 6.17 3.49
C PRO A 235 -4.53 7.44 2.64
N GLY A 236 -3.44 8.11 2.25
CA GLY A 236 -3.48 9.38 1.52
C GLY A 236 -3.85 10.59 2.38
N PRO A 237 -3.99 11.79 1.77
CA PRO A 237 -4.39 13.01 2.45
C PRO A 237 -5.83 12.95 2.98
N SER A 238 -6.08 13.65 4.08
CA SER A 238 -7.40 13.75 4.71
C SER A 238 -8.08 15.08 4.42
N PHE A 239 -9.34 15.05 4.00
CA PHE A 239 -10.17 16.23 3.73
C PHE A 239 -11.40 16.22 4.64
N PRO A 240 -11.58 17.24 5.51
CA PRO A 240 -12.60 17.20 6.55
C PRO A 240 -14.02 17.56 6.05
N VAL A 241 -14.11 18.27 4.92
CA VAL A 241 -15.39 18.76 4.37
C VAL A 241 -15.82 17.91 3.18
N SER A 242 -16.76 17.00 3.41
CA SER A 242 -17.45 16.29 2.33
C SER A 242 -18.13 17.27 1.37
N GLY A 243 -18.11 16.95 0.08
CA GLY A 243 -18.67 17.81 -0.96
C GLY A 243 -17.89 19.11 -1.21
N SER A 244 -16.73 19.30 -0.57
CA SER A 244 -15.80 20.35 -0.99
C SER A 244 -15.15 19.99 -2.31
N SER A 245 -14.90 20.99 -3.16
CA SER A 245 -14.11 20.78 -4.38
C SER A 245 -12.63 20.58 -4.01
N ALA A 246 -11.99 19.63 -4.66
CA ALA A 246 -10.56 19.39 -4.58
C ALA A 246 -9.97 19.29 -5.99
N SER A 247 -8.78 19.85 -6.14
CA SER A 247 -8.03 19.90 -7.39
C SER A 247 -7.03 18.76 -7.44
N TRP A 248 -7.16 17.93 -8.46
CA TRP A 248 -6.17 16.92 -8.80
C TRP A 248 -5.14 17.50 -9.76
N ASN A 249 -3.87 17.22 -9.50
CA ASN A 249 -2.80 17.40 -10.48
C ASN A 249 -2.20 16.03 -10.77
N TYR A 250 -2.38 15.56 -11.99
CA TYR A 250 -1.83 14.31 -12.49
C TYR A 250 -0.56 14.60 -13.28
N ARG A 251 0.43 13.72 -13.14
CA ARG A 251 1.66 13.71 -13.93
C ARG A 251 1.87 12.33 -14.54
N VAL A 252 2.31 12.29 -15.79
CA VAL A 252 2.73 11.07 -16.46
C VAL A 252 4.14 11.31 -16.99
N LYS A 253 5.12 10.63 -16.40
CA LYS A 253 6.51 10.67 -16.85
C LYS A 253 6.78 9.50 -17.79
N ASN A 254 7.34 9.78 -18.96
CA ASN A 254 7.96 8.78 -19.81
C ASN A 254 9.40 8.56 -19.35
N THR A 255 9.70 7.36 -18.87
CA THR A 255 11.03 6.98 -18.37
C THR A 255 11.81 6.12 -19.36
N SER A 256 11.28 5.94 -20.56
CA SER A 256 11.95 5.20 -21.62
C SER A 256 12.87 6.12 -22.44
N GLY A 257 13.79 5.50 -23.17
CA GLY A 257 14.67 6.20 -24.11
C GLY A 257 14.01 6.62 -25.44
N GLN A 258 12.70 6.37 -25.60
CA GLN A 258 11.94 6.65 -26.82
C GLN A 258 10.68 7.45 -26.49
N SER A 259 10.09 8.12 -27.49
CA SER A 259 8.79 8.76 -27.32
C SER A 259 7.67 7.73 -27.19
N ILE A 260 6.69 8.02 -26.33
CA ILE A 260 5.42 7.30 -26.26
C ILE A 260 4.33 8.20 -26.85
N PHE A 261 3.48 7.62 -27.71
CA PHE A 261 2.42 8.31 -28.45
C PHE A 261 1.03 7.89 -27.99
N ASP A 262 0.01 8.65 -28.39
CA ASP A 262 -1.40 8.43 -28.05
C ASP A 262 -1.61 8.24 -26.53
N VAL A 263 -0.87 9.00 -25.72
CA VAL A 263 -0.88 8.84 -24.27
C VAL A 263 -2.20 9.34 -23.71
N ARG A 264 -2.91 8.48 -22.98
CA ARG A 264 -4.18 8.77 -22.31
C ARG A 264 -4.09 8.36 -20.85
N LEU A 265 -4.70 9.16 -19.98
CA LEU A 265 -4.81 8.87 -18.56
C LEU A 265 -6.26 8.56 -18.22
N TYR A 266 -6.47 7.44 -17.53
CA TYR A 266 -7.77 6.99 -17.05
C TYR A 266 -7.81 6.96 -15.53
N ALA A 267 -9.00 7.14 -14.95
CA ALA A 267 -9.26 6.90 -13.53
C ALA A 267 -10.42 5.93 -13.34
N GLU A 268 -10.20 4.92 -12.52
CA GLU A 268 -11.20 3.95 -12.05
C GLU A 268 -11.38 4.16 -10.54
N SER A 269 -12.60 4.42 -10.08
CA SER A 269 -12.89 4.33 -8.65
C SER A 269 -12.86 2.86 -8.25
N VAL A 270 -12.10 2.50 -7.21
CA VAL A 270 -11.97 1.12 -6.71
C VAL A 270 -12.69 0.97 -5.37
N GLU A 271 -12.54 1.96 -4.49
CA GLU A 271 -13.21 2.04 -3.18
C GLU A 271 -13.79 3.45 -2.99
N PRO A 272 -14.99 3.61 -2.41
CA PRO A 272 -15.82 2.57 -1.78
C PRO A 272 -16.66 1.73 -2.76
N GLU A 273 -16.89 2.25 -3.96
CA GLU A 273 -17.62 1.58 -5.02
C GLU A 273 -16.78 1.56 -6.30
N ARG A 274 -16.82 0.42 -6.99
CA ARG A 274 -16.11 0.26 -8.25
C ARG A 274 -16.90 0.94 -9.37
N VAL A 275 -16.30 1.95 -9.99
CA VAL A 275 -16.87 2.66 -11.15
C VAL A 275 -15.95 2.45 -12.34
N ASP A 276 -16.54 2.17 -13.51
CA ASP A 276 -15.79 1.90 -14.73
C ASP A 276 -14.79 3.03 -15.05
N PRO A 277 -13.63 2.71 -15.65
CA PRO A 277 -12.60 3.70 -15.95
C PRO A 277 -13.12 4.84 -16.86
N GLU A 278 -12.88 6.08 -16.45
CA GLU A 278 -13.15 7.28 -17.23
C GLU A 278 -11.83 7.90 -17.74
N GLU A 279 -11.83 8.40 -18.98
CA GLU A 279 -10.68 9.12 -19.53
C GLU A 279 -10.57 10.51 -18.87
N LEU A 280 -9.49 10.73 -18.12
CA LEU A 280 -9.18 12.01 -17.50
C LEU A 280 -8.64 13.01 -18.52
N CYS A 281 -7.67 12.58 -19.33
CA CYS A 281 -7.02 13.46 -20.30
C CYS A 281 -6.27 12.73 -21.42
N TYR A 282 -6.21 13.37 -22.58
CA TYR A 282 -5.35 13.01 -23.71
C TYR A 282 -4.07 13.86 -23.67
N LEU A 283 -2.92 13.20 -23.55
CA LEU A 283 -1.58 13.81 -23.43
C LEU A 283 -0.76 13.73 -24.73
N ASP A 284 -1.33 13.12 -25.78
CA ASP A 284 -0.73 12.97 -27.11
C ASP A 284 0.64 12.27 -27.08
N MET A 285 1.74 12.99 -27.28
CA MET A 285 3.09 12.44 -27.30
C MET A 285 3.90 12.94 -26.10
N ILE A 286 4.48 12.01 -25.34
CA ILE A 286 5.45 12.32 -24.30
C ILE A 286 6.84 11.93 -24.81
N PRO A 287 7.76 12.89 -25.01
CA PRO A 287 9.10 12.59 -25.54
C PRO A 287 9.90 11.72 -24.57
N ALA A 288 10.99 11.12 -25.05
CA ALA A 288 11.89 10.33 -24.21
C ALA A 288 12.35 11.13 -22.98
N GLY A 289 12.21 10.54 -21.79
CA GLY A 289 12.52 11.21 -20.51
C GLY A 289 11.58 12.38 -20.14
N GLY A 290 10.57 12.66 -20.96
CA GLY A 290 9.64 13.78 -20.80
C GLY A 290 8.54 13.52 -19.79
N GLU A 291 7.80 14.56 -19.46
CA GLU A 291 6.64 14.50 -18.59
C GLU A 291 5.49 15.34 -19.19
N ALA A 292 4.26 14.88 -18.99
CA ALA A 292 3.06 15.65 -19.27
C ALA A 292 2.15 15.65 -18.05
N THR A 293 1.39 16.72 -17.89
CA THR A 293 0.51 16.93 -16.73
C THR A 293 -0.90 17.29 -17.18
N CYS A 294 -1.89 16.88 -16.41
CA CYS A 294 -3.26 17.36 -16.56
C CYS A 294 -3.92 17.53 -15.19
N THR A 295 -5.01 18.30 -15.14
CA THR A 295 -5.71 18.62 -13.89
C THR A 295 -7.19 18.33 -14.01
N SER A 296 -7.81 17.93 -12.91
CA SER A 296 -9.27 17.83 -12.80
C SER A 296 -9.74 18.42 -11.48
N GLU A 297 -11.04 18.68 -11.37
CA GLU A 297 -11.69 19.00 -10.12
C GLU A 297 -12.70 17.89 -9.78
N SER A 298 -12.75 17.50 -8.51
CA SER A 298 -13.71 16.53 -8.01
C SER A 298 -14.24 16.95 -6.65
N LEU A 299 -15.47 16.52 -6.32
CA LEU A 299 -15.97 16.64 -4.95
C LEU A 299 -15.35 15.56 -4.07
N ILE A 300 -14.91 15.94 -2.87
CA ILE A 300 -14.49 14.99 -1.83
C ILE A 300 -15.71 14.17 -1.38
N VAL A 301 -15.63 12.84 -1.49
CA VAL A 301 -16.68 11.95 -0.97
C VAL A 301 -16.27 11.39 0.39
N ASP A 302 -17.27 11.04 1.21
CA ASP A 302 -17.02 10.49 2.55
C ASP A 302 -16.38 9.10 2.52
N GLY A 303 -15.43 8.89 3.43
CA GLY A 303 -14.77 7.61 3.66
C GLY A 303 -13.36 7.52 3.09
N ALA A 304 -12.78 6.34 3.23
CA ALA A 304 -11.53 6.00 2.56
C ALA A 304 -11.82 5.75 1.08
N VAL A 305 -11.09 6.44 0.21
CA VAL A 305 -11.24 6.37 -1.23
C VAL A 305 -9.95 5.83 -1.83
N LYS A 306 -10.10 4.91 -2.77
CA LYS A 306 -9.01 4.36 -3.57
C LYS A 306 -9.38 4.49 -5.04
N ILE A 307 -8.52 5.16 -5.79
CA ILE A 307 -8.62 5.33 -7.24
C ILE A 307 -7.45 4.58 -7.88
N ARG A 308 -7.71 3.87 -8.99
CA ARG A 308 -6.66 3.37 -9.88
C ARG A 308 -6.52 4.34 -11.04
N LEU A 309 -5.35 4.94 -11.17
CA LEU A 309 -4.96 5.72 -12.34
C LEU A 309 -4.24 4.80 -13.32
N SER A 310 -4.58 4.87 -14.59
CA SER A 310 -3.99 4.05 -15.65
C SER A 310 -3.54 4.95 -16.79
N ALA A 311 -2.23 5.06 -17.00
CA ALA A 311 -1.69 5.71 -18.20
C ALA A 311 -1.46 4.65 -19.27
N GLN A 312 -2.00 4.90 -20.46
CA GLN A 312 -1.89 4.02 -21.62
C GLN A 312 -1.29 4.80 -22.79
N GLY A 313 -0.52 4.14 -23.64
CA GLY A 313 0.03 4.73 -24.85
C GLY A 313 0.66 3.67 -25.75
N SER A 314 1.33 4.12 -26.81
CA SER A 314 2.01 3.27 -27.77
C SER A 314 3.47 3.66 -27.92
N SER A 315 4.36 2.67 -27.86
CA SER A 315 5.78 2.82 -28.21
C SER A 315 5.97 3.16 -29.70
N GLN A 316 7.20 3.53 -30.09
CA GLN A 316 7.56 3.78 -31.50
C GLN A 316 7.30 2.56 -32.40
N GLU A 317 7.44 1.36 -31.85
CA GLU A 317 7.23 0.09 -32.52
C GLU A 317 5.75 -0.32 -32.58
N GLY A 318 4.85 0.48 -31.98
CA GLY A 318 3.40 0.22 -31.95
C GLY A 318 2.96 -0.74 -30.84
N ASN A 319 3.85 -1.12 -29.92
CA ASN A 319 3.48 -1.92 -28.75
C ASN A 319 2.73 -1.06 -27.73
N HIS A 320 1.67 -1.62 -27.15
CA HIS A 320 0.94 -1.02 -26.04
C HIS A 320 1.85 -0.85 -24.83
N VAL A 321 1.75 0.32 -24.19
CA VAL A 321 2.46 0.68 -22.97
C VAL A 321 1.40 1.07 -21.95
N GLN A 322 1.41 0.42 -20.79
CA GLN A 322 0.44 0.70 -19.74
C GLN A 322 1.08 0.67 -18.37
N SER A 323 0.76 1.69 -17.57
CA SER A 323 1.23 1.81 -16.19
C SER A 323 0.08 2.22 -15.28
N ASP A 324 -0.01 1.56 -14.13
CA ASP A 324 -1.05 1.79 -13.15
C ASP A 324 -0.47 2.33 -11.83
N MET A 325 -1.18 3.27 -11.22
CA MET A 325 -0.90 3.78 -9.88
C MET A 325 -2.17 3.81 -9.06
N ALA A 326 -2.12 3.35 -7.81
CA ALA A 326 -3.20 3.60 -6.88
C ALA A 326 -3.00 4.97 -6.20
N ALA A 327 -4.09 5.73 -6.09
CA ALA A 327 -4.18 7.00 -5.39
C ALA A 327 -5.20 6.88 -4.25
N TRP A 328 -4.86 7.40 -3.08
CA TRP A 328 -5.71 7.35 -1.89
C TRP A 328 -6.03 8.74 -1.36
N TYR A 329 -7.20 8.88 -0.74
CA TYR A 329 -7.50 9.96 0.19
C TYR A 329 -8.56 9.50 1.19
N ILE A 330 -8.72 10.24 2.29
CA ILE A 330 -9.84 10.09 3.22
C ILE A 330 -10.68 11.35 3.19
N GLY A 331 -11.92 11.27 2.72
CA GLY A 331 -12.89 12.35 2.85
C GLY A 331 -13.76 12.18 4.10
N GLY A 332 -14.19 13.29 4.69
CA GLY A 332 -15.11 13.30 5.82
C GLY A 332 -14.47 13.00 7.18
N SER A 333 -13.29 13.55 7.46
CA SER A 333 -12.44 13.15 8.60
C SER A 333 -12.77 13.73 10.00
N ASP A 334 -13.77 14.59 10.18
CA ASP A 334 -14.00 15.30 11.47
C ASP A 334 -15.25 14.88 12.28
N PHE A 335 -15.62 13.60 12.32
CA PHE A 335 -16.64 13.11 13.28
C PHE A 335 -16.07 12.74 14.67
N LYS A 336 -15.06 13.44 15.20
CA LYS A 336 -14.71 13.30 16.63
C LYS A 336 -15.55 14.28 17.44
N PRO A 337 -16.45 13.81 18.33
CA PRO A 337 -17.12 14.71 19.23
C PRO A 337 -16.08 15.34 20.16
N SER A 338 -16.19 16.65 20.34
CA SER A 338 -15.34 17.42 21.23
C SER A 338 -16.24 18.29 22.08
N LEU A 339 -15.92 18.38 23.36
CA LEU A 339 -16.68 19.18 24.31
C LEU A 339 -15.71 19.96 25.18
N PHE A 340 -16.14 21.14 25.60
CA PHE A 340 -15.46 21.99 26.56
C PHE A 340 -16.41 22.26 27.72
N LEU A 341 -15.92 22.07 28.95
CA LEU A 341 -16.62 22.31 30.20
C LEU A 341 -16.04 23.57 30.85
N ASP A 342 -16.93 24.47 31.25
CA ASP A 342 -16.60 25.71 31.95
C ASP A 342 -17.53 25.89 33.15
N VAL A 343 -16.96 26.21 34.31
CA VAL A 343 -17.67 26.35 35.58
C VAL A 343 -17.45 27.75 36.14
N THR A 344 -18.51 28.53 36.15
CA THR A 344 -18.49 29.89 36.71
C THR A 344 -19.38 30.01 37.94
N MET A 345 -19.07 30.99 38.80
CA MET A 345 -19.89 31.37 39.93
C MET A 345 -20.04 32.88 39.96
N ALA A 346 -21.29 33.37 40.06
CA ALA A 346 -21.58 34.80 39.99
C ALA A 346 -20.98 35.53 38.76
N GLY A 347 -20.79 34.81 37.65
CA GLY A 347 -20.18 35.33 36.41
C GLY A 347 -18.65 35.39 36.42
N LEU A 348 -18.00 34.87 37.46
CA LEU A 348 -16.55 34.74 37.57
C LEU A 348 -16.13 33.30 37.30
N ASP A 349 -15.05 33.14 36.53
CA ASP A 349 -14.29 31.90 36.44
C ASP A 349 -13.43 31.75 37.72
N ILE A 350 -13.57 30.61 38.39
CA ILE A 350 -13.05 30.37 39.75
C ILE A 350 -12.23 29.08 39.84
N ASP A 351 -11.67 28.65 38.71
CA ASP A 351 -10.87 27.44 38.54
C ASP A 351 -9.44 27.54 39.13
N SER A 352 -8.92 28.75 39.30
CA SER A 352 -7.49 29.02 39.54
C SER A 352 -7.21 29.89 40.77
N GLN A 353 -8.25 30.42 41.41
CA GLN A 353 -8.12 31.29 42.59
C GLN A 353 -8.44 30.52 43.87
N ARG A 354 -7.47 30.35 44.77
CA ARG A 354 -7.66 29.75 46.11
C ARG A 354 -7.39 30.81 47.19
N PRO A 355 -8.33 31.11 48.10
CA PRO A 355 -9.55 30.36 48.45
C PRO A 355 -10.77 30.59 47.53
N GLY A 356 -10.64 31.37 46.45
CA GLY A 356 -11.77 31.73 45.59
C GLY A 356 -12.66 32.80 46.24
N PRO A 357 -13.86 33.08 45.71
CA PRO A 357 -14.77 34.05 46.31
C PRO A 357 -15.29 33.61 47.69
N GLU A 358 -15.54 34.60 48.55
CA GLU A 358 -16.18 34.41 49.85
C GLU A 358 -17.71 34.47 49.70
N LEU A 359 -18.38 33.41 50.13
CA LEU A 359 -19.83 33.22 50.09
C LEU A 359 -20.38 33.19 51.51
N TYR A 360 -21.60 33.70 51.73
CA TYR A 360 -22.24 33.64 53.05
C TYR A 360 -23.22 32.47 53.15
N ASP A 361 -23.25 31.80 54.30
CA ASP A 361 -24.08 30.62 54.62
C ASP A 361 -25.60 30.82 54.45
N ARG A 362 -26.09 32.06 54.58
CA ARG A 362 -27.50 32.44 54.33
C ARG A 362 -27.81 32.89 52.90
N GLY A 363 -26.81 32.90 52.02
CA GLY A 363 -26.96 33.24 50.61
C GLY A 363 -27.38 32.03 49.77
N THR A 364 -28.17 32.27 48.71
CA THR A 364 -28.43 31.27 47.68
C THR A 364 -27.34 31.34 46.62
N TRP A 365 -26.48 30.34 46.56
CA TRP A 365 -25.36 30.29 45.63
C TRP A 365 -25.45 29.07 44.72
N TYR A 366 -25.10 29.27 43.45
CA TYR A 366 -25.10 28.23 42.44
C TYR A 366 -23.86 28.37 41.55
N HIS A 367 -23.37 27.23 41.05
CA HIS A 367 -22.45 27.17 39.94
C HIS A 367 -23.26 27.21 38.64
N ASN A 368 -22.83 28.00 37.67
CA ASN A 368 -23.27 27.86 36.28
C ASN A 368 -22.29 26.93 35.58
N VAL A 369 -22.75 25.75 35.21
CA VAL A 369 -21.95 24.75 34.52
C VAL A 369 -22.32 24.75 33.04
N SER A 370 -21.41 25.24 32.21
CA SER A 370 -21.58 25.41 30.78
C SER A 370 -20.82 24.32 30.03
N VAL A 371 -21.53 23.60 29.14
CA VAL A 371 -20.93 22.62 28.25
C VAL A 371 -21.08 23.11 26.83
N THR A 372 -19.95 23.35 26.18
CA THR A 372 -19.89 23.79 24.78
C THR A 372 -19.50 22.62 23.89
N ASN A 373 -20.26 22.37 22.84
CA ASN A 373 -19.84 21.47 21.79
C ASN A 373 -18.81 22.18 20.90
N THR A 374 -17.54 21.90 21.13
CA THR A 374 -16.42 22.43 20.32
C THR A 374 -16.13 21.57 19.09
N GLY A 375 -16.82 20.45 18.94
CA GLY A 375 -16.77 19.60 17.76
C GLY A 375 -17.82 19.98 16.72
N VAL A 376 -17.81 19.25 15.60
CA VAL A 376 -18.70 19.47 14.46
C VAL A 376 -19.84 18.46 14.37
N VAL A 377 -20.04 17.65 15.41
CA VAL A 377 -21.09 16.61 15.50
C VAL A 377 -22.01 16.87 16.69
N PRO A 378 -23.33 16.63 16.58
CA PRO A 378 -24.23 16.79 17.71
C PRO A 378 -23.87 15.83 18.86
N LEU A 379 -23.65 16.36 20.05
CA LEU A 379 -23.43 15.56 21.25
C LEU A 379 -24.76 15.05 21.77
N ARG A 380 -24.87 13.76 22.06
CA ARG A 380 -26.10 13.16 22.60
C ARG A 380 -25.84 12.58 23.97
N ASN A 381 -26.78 12.79 24.90
CA ASN A 381 -26.72 12.26 26.26
C ASN A 381 -25.44 12.65 27.02
N VAL A 382 -25.05 13.92 26.96
CA VAL A 382 -23.94 14.46 27.75
C VAL A 382 -24.38 14.50 29.21
N ARG A 383 -23.57 13.95 30.10
CA ARG A 383 -23.85 13.87 31.53
C ARG A 383 -22.75 14.60 32.29
N VAL A 384 -23.15 15.51 33.17
CA VAL A 384 -22.24 16.24 34.03
C VAL A 384 -22.31 15.64 35.43
N PHE A 385 -21.13 15.42 36.00
CA PHE A 385 -20.97 14.93 37.37
C PHE A 385 -20.14 15.92 38.16
N ASP A 386 -20.40 16.00 39.45
CA ASP A 386 -19.62 16.80 40.38
C ASP A 386 -19.21 15.97 41.60
N ARG A 387 -18.19 16.45 42.31
CA ARG A 387 -17.86 16.00 43.67
C ARG A 387 -17.19 17.13 44.43
N THR A 388 -17.31 17.09 45.74
CA THR A 388 -16.45 17.85 46.65
C THR A 388 -15.12 17.11 46.80
N GLU A 389 -13.99 17.80 46.68
CA GLU A 389 -12.64 17.27 46.92
C GLU A 389 -12.02 17.83 48.20
N GLU A 390 -12.35 19.06 48.58
CA GLU A 390 -11.96 19.69 49.84
C GLU A 390 -13.23 20.23 50.53
N PRO A 391 -13.39 20.04 51.86
CA PRO A 391 -12.40 19.54 52.83
C PRO A 391 -12.25 18.00 52.86
N SER A 392 -13.19 17.26 52.28
CA SER A 392 -13.11 15.81 52.15
C SER A 392 -13.70 15.34 50.84
N THR A 393 -13.07 14.35 50.21
CA THR A 393 -13.53 13.80 48.93
C THR A 393 -14.83 13.04 49.08
N GLU A 394 -15.88 13.54 48.43
CA GLU A 394 -17.18 12.90 48.33
C GLU A 394 -17.28 12.00 47.09
N ALA A 395 -18.34 11.18 47.05
CA ALA A 395 -18.68 10.39 45.87
C ALA A 395 -19.18 11.29 44.72
N TRP A 396 -18.91 10.89 43.48
CA TRP A 396 -19.43 11.56 42.29
C TRP A 396 -20.96 11.55 42.27
N THR A 397 -21.55 12.73 42.13
CA THR A 397 -23.00 12.92 41.96
C THR A 397 -23.27 13.40 40.55
N LYS A 398 -24.36 12.92 39.92
CA LYS A 398 -24.78 13.40 38.60
C LYS A 398 -25.66 14.62 38.77
N VAL A 399 -25.27 15.74 38.18
CA VAL A 399 -25.93 17.03 38.39
C VAL A 399 -26.73 17.48 37.17
N CYS A 400 -26.27 17.17 35.95
CA CYS A 400 -26.96 17.60 34.73
C CYS A 400 -26.94 16.51 33.66
N VAL A 401 -27.97 16.53 32.81
CA VAL A 401 -28.05 15.70 31.60
C VAL A 401 -28.55 16.55 30.45
N PHE A 402 -27.77 16.64 29.39
CA PHE A 402 -28.17 17.27 28.13
C PHE A 402 -28.46 16.18 27.11
N SER A 403 -29.71 16.11 26.65
CA SER A 403 -30.14 15.14 25.64
C SER A 403 -29.39 15.33 24.32
N ALA A 404 -29.12 16.59 23.98
CA ALA A 404 -28.57 17.05 22.72
C ALA A 404 -27.78 18.35 22.94
N ILE A 405 -26.60 18.49 22.34
CA ILE A 405 -25.89 19.77 22.19
C ILE A 405 -25.40 19.84 20.74
N GLU A 406 -25.95 20.74 19.94
CA GLU A 406 -25.61 20.91 18.52
C GLU A 406 -24.20 21.56 18.37
N PRO A 407 -23.54 21.44 17.21
CA PRO A 407 -22.22 22.05 16.99
C PRO A 407 -22.21 23.54 17.33
N THR A 408 -21.18 24.02 18.04
CA THR A 408 -21.04 25.41 18.55
C THR A 408 -22.07 25.83 19.60
N GLU A 409 -23.05 24.99 19.93
CA GLU A 409 -24.03 25.28 20.99
C GLU A 409 -23.38 25.10 22.37
N THR A 410 -23.70 26.04 23.27
CA THR A 410 -23.42 25.92 24.70
C THR A 410 -24.72 25.68 25.45
N LYS A 411 -24.75 24.66 26.30
CA LYS A 411 -25.84 24.45 27.26
C LYS A 411 -25.35 24.63 28.68
N THR A 412 -26.17 25.30 29.48
CA THR A 412 -25.83 25.63 30.87
C THR A 412 -26.88 25.04 31.82
N CYS A 413 -26.42 24.55 32.97
CA CYS A 413 -27.27 24.18 34.10
C CYS A 413 -26.75 24.81 35.40
N GLN A 414 -27.65 24.96 36.37
CA GLN A 414 -27.30 25.46 37.70
C GLN A 414 -27.13 24.31 38.69
N VAL A 415 -26.06 24.36 39.46
CA VAL A 415 -25.77 23.39 40.53
C VAL A 415 -25.64 24.12 41.85
N ASP A 416 -26.56 23.84 42.77
CA ASP A 416 -26.57 24.45 44.10
C ASP A 416 -25.24 24.21 44.84
N VAL A 417 -24.78 25.24 45.53
CA VAL A 417 -23.68 25.16 46.48
C VAL A 417 -24.23 24.57 47.78
N LYS A 418 -23.72 23.41 48.22
CA LYS A 418 -24.05 22.81 49.53
C LYS A 418 -22.97 23.19 50.55
N GLY A 419 -23.39 23.68 51.72
CA GLY A 419 -22.48 24.20 52.74
C GLY A 419 -22.17 23.22 53.86
N ILE A 420 -20.89 23.16 54.21
CA ILE A 420 -20.32 22.74 55.50
C ILE A 420 -20.21 24.01 56.37
N GLU A 421 -20.06 23.85 57.70
CA GLU A 421 -19.91 24.95 58.67
C GLU A 421 -18.79 25.95 58.27
N GLY A 422 -18.97 27.22 58.62
CA GLY A 422 -18.13 28.33 58.14
C GLY A 422 -16.63 28.17 58.44
N GLY A 423 -15.80 28.61 57.48
CA GLY A 423 -14.35 28.74 57.64
C GLY A 423 -13.50 27.94 56.64
N ASP A 424 -14.03 26.87 56.08
CA ASP A 424 -13.31 25.95 55.17
C ASP A 424 -13.23 26.45 53.72
N ILE A 425 -12.11 26.12 53.06
CA ILE A 425 -11.96 26.27 51.60
C ILE A 425 -12.61 25.05 50.95
N MET A 426 -13.54 25.32 50.04
CA MET A 426 -14.22 24.30 49.26
C MET A 426 -13.52 24.16 47.91
N LYS A 427 -13.22 22.92 47.52
CA LYS A 427 -12.82 22.58 46.16
C LYS A 427 -13.85 21.63 45.58
N ARG A 428 -14.46 21.99 44.46
CA ARG A 428 -15.33 21.09 43.70
C ARG A 428 -14.70 20.76 42.35
N HIS A 429 -14.98 19.56 41.89
CA HIS A 429 -14.53 19.06 40.61
C HIS A 429 -15.75 18.64 39.79
N PHE A 430 -15.86 19.18 38.59
CA PHE A 430 -16.90 18.88 37.62
C PHE A 430 -16.31 18.12 36.44
N THR A 431 -17.03 17.14 35.93
CA THR A 431 -16.66 16.44 34.69
C THR A 431 -17.88 16.24 33.81
N ALA A 432 -17.76 16.64 32.54
CA ALA A 432 -18.75 16.38 31.52
C ALA A 432 -18.30 15.17 30.71
N GLN A 433 -19.21 14.21 30.49
CA GLN A 433 -18.88 12.98 29.80
C GLN A 433 -20.00 12.47 28.89
N MET A 434 -19.59 11.84 27.78
CA MET A 434 -20.47 11.07 26.91
C MET A 434 -19.76 9.82 26.37
N ARG A 435 -20.54 8.87 25.83
CA ARG A 435 -20.01 7.71 25.12
C ARG A 435 -20.11 7.92 23.62
N TYR A 436 -19.01 7.72 22.91
CA TYR A 436 -18.98 7.74 21.46
C TYR A 436 -18.32 6.47 20.95
N GLN A 437 -19.07 5.67 20.18
CA GLN A 437 -18.64 4.33 19.77
C GLN A 437 -18.15 3.51 20.99
N ASN A 438 -16.91 3.02 20.94
CA ASN A 438 -16.27 2.25 22.02
C ASN A 438 -15.48 3.14 23.01
N GLY A 439 -15.47 4.46 22.81
CA GLY A 439 -14.73 5.43 23.59
C GLY A 439 -15.60 6.28 24.52
N LYS A 440 -14.91 7.03 25.38
CA LYS A 440 -15.49 8.02 26.27
C LYS A 440 -14.85 9.38 25.96
N ILE A 441 -15.68 10.40 25.85
CA ILE A 441 -15.22 11.78 25.68
C ILE A 441 -15.51 12.49 26.99
N THR A 442 -14.51 13.19 27.48
CA THR A 442 -14.55 13.84 28.79
C THR A 442 -13.84 15.17 28.74
N ASP A 443 -14.38 16.12 29.47
CA ASP A 443 -13.66 17.32 29.88
C ASP A 443 -13.95 17.59 31.35
N SER A 444 -13.04 18.28 32.04
CA SER A 444 -13.15 18.49 33.48
C SER A 444 -12.69 19.89 33.87
N ASP A 445 -13.36 20.43 34.88
CA ASP A 445 -13.11 21.77 35.38
C ASP A 445 -13.31 21.81 36.91
N PHE A 446 -12.78 22.83 37.56
CA PHE A 446 -12.75 22.96 39.02
C PHE A 446 -13.36 24.27 39.49
N SER A 447 -13.79 24.30 40.74
CA SER A 447 -14.14 25.54 41.41
C SER A 447 -13.58 25.58 42.83
N TYR A 448 -13.10 26.76 43.22
CA TYR A 448 -12.69 27.07 44.59
C TYR A 448 -13.56 28.20 45.15
N TYR A 449 -14.01 28.08 46.40
CA TYR A 449 -14.71 29.15 47.12
C TYR A 449 -14.62 28.92 48.63
N ARG A 450 -14.97 29.93 49.43
CA ARG A 450 -15.01 29.84 50.89
C ARG A 450 -16.40 30.18 51.41
N ILE A 451 -16.90 29.44 52.40
CA ILE A 451 -18.15 29.77 53.09
C ILE A 451 -17.83 30.47 54.42
N LEU A 452 -18.43 31.64 54.62
CA LEU A 452 -18.39 32.43 55.84
C LEU A 452 -19.76 32.42 56.52
N ASP A 453 -19.75 32.52 57.84
CA ASP A 453 -20.96 32.77 58.60
C ASP A 453 -21.50 34.16 58.24
N TYR A 454 -22.80 34.26 57.98
CA TYR A 454 -23.45 35.55 57.78
C TYR A 454 -23.26 36.41 59.05
N PRO A 455 -22.76 37.66 58.92
CA PRO A 455 -22.45 38.52 60.06
C PRO A 455 -23.67 38.91 60.92
#